data_AF-W9ZCX6-F1
#
_entry.id   AF-W9ZCX6-F1
#
_cell.length_a   1.000
_cell.length_b   1.000
_cell.length_c   1.000
_cell.angle_alpha   90.00
_cell.angle_beta   90.00
_cell.angle_gamma   90.00
#
_symmetry.space_group_name_H-M   'P 1'
#
loop_
_entity.id
_entity.type
_entity.pdbx_description
1 polymer ?
#
loop_
_entity_poly.entity_id
_entity_poly.type
_entity_poly.pdbx_seq_one_letter_code
_entity_poly.pdbx_strand_id
1 'polypeptide(L)'
;MDIAGRQQLRAAQKEDTQFEVEAGSAAPAAATIAPDLCGIFMTKDNSEVSPLAAASVSPFPQASSGSTSTGTEDCLISHANNTVFTALFKNGRILGLPCSSQISWKSNFRPGIPPPLQPTVLQMTTMHTSWIDRFPFPHMRDNFIKLSAIIDEEEFLQTLFDTHSFTIVPGTMSWDPNGWIMSKEFADKWGYLFY
;
A
#
# COMPACT_ATOMS: atom_id res chain seq x y z
N MET A 1 6.39 47.88 -34.56
CA MET A 1 4.92 48.03 -34.46
C MET A 1 4.41 47.95 -35.88
N ASP A 2 3.49 47.06 -36.20
CA ASP A 2 2.07 47.36 -36.03
C ASP A 2 1.28 46.02 -35.96
N ILE A 3 0.79 45.52 -34.82
CA ILE A 3 -0.37 45.90 -33.99
C ILE A 3 -1.74 45.79 -34.71
N ALA A 4 -1.81 45.77 -36.05
CA ALA A 4 -3.08 45.61 -36.77
C ALA A 4 -3.56 44.14 -36.95
N GLY A 5 -2.72 43.13 -36.64
CA GLY A 5 -3.06 41.71 -36.86
C GLY A 5 -3.61 40.94 -35.64
N ARG A 6 -3.77 41.58 -34.47
CA ARG A 6 -4.14 40.89 -33.21
C ARG A 6 -5.45 41.34 -32.57
N GLN A 7 -6.22 42.21 -33.23
CA GLN A 7 -7.50 42.70 -32.69
C GLN A 7 -8.76 42.17 -33.41
N GLN A 8 -8.64 41.33 -34.45
CA GLN A 8 -9.80 40.77 -35.15
C GLN A 8 -10.21 39.35 -34.70
N LEU A 9 -9.72 38.84 -33.57
CA LEU A 9 -10.06 37.51 -33.05
C LEU A 9 -10.68 37.51 -31.63
N ARG A 10 -11.16 38.67 -31.15
CA ARG A 10 -11.83 38.79 -29.83
C ARG A 10 -13.22 39.44 -29.87
N ALA A 11 -13.97 39.29 -30.96
CA ALA A 11 -15.28 39.92 -31.10
C ALA A 11 -16.40 39.02 -31.65
N ALA A 12 -16.27 37.69 -31.61
CA ALA A 12 -17.35 36.80 -32.02
C ALA A 12 -17.32 35.50 -31.22
N GLN A 13 -17.93 35.53 -30.02
CA GLN A 13 -18.66 34.41 -29.40
C GLN A 13 -19.07 34.80 -27.99
N LYS A 14 -20.15 35.57 -27.89
CA LYS A 14 -20.97 35.70 -26.68
C LYS A 14 -22.41 35.89 -27.14
N GLU A 15 -23.33 35.19 -26.47
CA GLU A 15 -24.81 35.21 -26.62
C GLU A 15 -25.30 34.35 -27.82
N ASP A 16 -26.25 33.42 -27.74
CA ASP A 16 -27.38 33.09 -26.86
C ASP A 16 -27.48 31.54 -26.74
N THR A 17 -28.13 30.86 -25.79
CA THR A 17 -29.52 31.00 -25.35
C THR A 17 -29.74 30.07 -24.14
N GLN A 18 -30.43 30.60 -23.14
CA GLN A 18 -30.99 29.98 -21.94
C GLN A 18 -32.36 29.35 -22.27
N PHE A 19 -32.71 28.18 -21.73
CA PHE A 19 -34.12 27.84 -21.49
C PHE A 19 -34.32 26.90 -20.31
N GLU A 20 -35.51 27.00 -19.75
CA GLU A 20 -35.92 26.89 -18.35
C GLU A 20 -36.11 25.49 -17.75
N VAL A 21 -36.23 25.57 -16.42
CA VAL A 21 -36.62 24.62 -15.40
C VAL A 21 -38.11 24.28 -15.52
N GLU A 22 -38.55 23.04 -15.20
CA GLU A 22 -39.69 22.87 -14.28
C GLU A 22 -39.80 21.44 -13.70
N ALA A 23 -40.38 21.40 -12.50
CA ALA A 23 -40.47 20.28 -11.57
C ALA A 23 -41.75 19.44 -11.74
N GLY A 24 -41.72 18.18 -11.26
CA GLY A 24 -42.92 17.33 -11.22
C GLY A 24 -42.76 16.02 -10.47
N SER A 25 -43.05 16.06 -9.16
CA SER A 25 -43.61 15.03 -8.26
C SER A 25 -43.84 13.58 -8.73
N ALA A 26 -43.40 12.59 -7.91
CA ALA A 26 -44.27 11.65 -7.16
C ALA A 26 -43.55 10.31 -6.82
N ALA A 27 -43.62 9.89 -5.55
CA ALA A 27 -43.45 8.49 -5.11
C ALA A 27 -44.78 7.72 -5.28
N PRO A 28 -44.81 6.37 -5.33
CA PRO A 28 -44.96 5.62 -4.07
C PRO A 28 -44.38 4.17 -3.99
N ALA A 29 -44.30 3.70 -2.73
CA ALA A 29 -44.61 2.36 -2.20
C ALA A 29 -43.84 1.07 -2.60
N ALA A 30 -43.03 0.61 -1.63
CA ALA A 30 -43.03 -0.71 -0.96
C ALA A 30 -43.50 -1.99 -1.70
N ALA A 31 -42.63 -3.01 -1.69
CA ALA A 31 -43.02 -4.40 -1.44
C ALA A 31 -41.84 -5.23 -0.90
N THR A 32 -41.98 -5.65 0.36
CA THR A 32 -41.29 -6.76 1.03
C THR A 32 -41.55 -8.09 0.30
N ILE A 33 -40.60 -9.05 0.33
CA ILE A 33 -40.78 -10.50 0.65
C ILE A 33 -39.41 -11.20 0.57
N ALA A 34 -38.93 -11.67 1.72
CA ALA A 34 -38.23 -12.95 1.90
C ALA A 34 -39.27 -13.88 2.60
N PRO A 35 -39.18 -15.24 2.66
CA PRO A 35 -37.96 -16.02 3.01
C PRO A 35 -37.86 -17.47 2.42
N ASP A 36 -36.84 -18.21 2.91
CA ASP A 36 -36.82 -19.67 3.18
C ASP A 36 -36.80 -20.69 2.02
N LEU A 37 -36.25 -21.90 2.09
CA LEU A 37 -35.27 -22.63 2.94
C LEU A 37 -35.15 -24.05 2.30
N CYS A 38 -34.03 -24.73 2.56
CA CYS A 38 -33.87 -26.19 2.71
C CYS A 38 -33.87 -27.13 1.49
N GLY A 39 -32.91 -28.07 1.48
CA GLY A 39 -32.95 -29.26 0.62
C GLY A 39 -31.66 -30.09 0.58
N ILE A 40 -31.41 -30.85 1.64
CA ILE A 40 -30.36 -31.90 1.74
C ILE A 40 -30.84 -33.17 1.00
N PHE A 41 -29.97 -33.85 0.24
CA PHE A 41 -29.93 -35.33 0.25
C PHE A 41 -28.60 -35.90 -0.27
N MET A 42 -28.02 -36.83 0.52
CA MET A 42 -26.94 -37.72 0.12
C MET A 42 -27.52 -39.00 -0.49
N THR A 43 -26.92 -39.53 -1.55
CA THR A 43 -26.84 -40.98 -1.75
C THR A 43 -25.48 -41.36 -2.32
N LYS A 44 -24.96 -42.43 -1.75
CA LYS A 44 -23.68 -43.10 -1.90
C LYS A 44 -23.88 -44.29 -2.84
N ASP A 45 -23.00 -44.52 -3.81
CA ASP A 45 -22.44 -45.86 -4.01
C ASP A 45 -21.10 -45.83 -4.76
N ASN A 46 -20.33 -46.88 -4.50
CA ASN A 46 -18.89 -47.01 -4.51
C ASN A 46 -18.52 -48.24 -5.34
N SER A 47 -17.55 -48.12 -6.25
CA SER A 47 -16.45 -49.08 -6.47
C SER A 47 -15.84 -48.90 -7.86
N GLU A 48 -14.54 -48.57 -7.94
CA GLU A 48 -13.48 -49.53 -8.25
C GLU A 48 -12.10 -48.84 -8.13
N VAL A 49 -11.12 -49.62 -7.69
CA VAL A 49 -9.85 -49.21 -7.07
C VAL A 49 -8.70 -49.57 -8.01
N SER A 50 -7.69 -48.69 -8.17
CA SER A 50 -6.24 -48.99 -8.02
C SER A 50 -5.31 -47.91 -8.59
N PRO A 51 -4.03 -47.85 -8.13
CA PRO A 51 -3.45 -46.61 -7.63
C PRO A 51 -2.31 -46.05 -8.49
N LEU A 52 -2.02 -44.76 -8.35
CA LEU A 52 -0.73 -44.20 -8.77
C LEU A 52 -0.18 -43.26 -7.69
N ALA A 53 0.85 -43.78 -7.01
CA ALA A 53 1.96 -43.09 -6.33
C ALA A 53 1.65 -41.79 -5.55
N ALA A 54 1.53 -41.94 -4.23
CA ALA A 54 1.73 -40.83 -3.30
C ALA A 54 3.20 -40.39 -3.34
N ALA A 55 3.45 -39.16 -3.79
CA ALA A 55 4.75 -38.52 -3.69
C ALA A 55 5.08 -38.26 -2.21
N SER A 56 6.25 -38.74 -1.81
CA SER A 56 6.83 -38.65 -0.47
C SER A 56 6.91 -37.20 0.02
N VAL A 57 6.20 -36.90 1.11
CA VAL A 57 6.34 -35.65 1.86
C VAL A 57 7.62 -35.75 2.69
N SER A 58 8.63 -34.96 2.33
CA SER A 58 9.88 -34.89 3.09
C SER A 58 9.64 -34.29 4.49
N PRO A 59 10.26 -34.82 5.57
CA PRO A 59 10.12 -34.23 6.89
C PRO A 59 10.90 -32.92 6.99
N PHE A 60 10.24 -31.86 7.45
CA PHE A 60 10.89 -30.64 7.95
C PHE A 60 11.77 -31.00 9.16
N PRO A 61 13.03 -30.54 9.26
CA PRO A 61 13.84 -30.79 10.45
C PRO A 61 13.30 -29.99 11.64
N GLN A 62 12.93 -30.70 12.69
CA GLN A 62 12.56 -30.16 13.99
C GLN A 62 13.86 -29.86 14.76
N ALA A 63 14.17 -28.59 15.00
CA ALA A 63 15.29 -28.20 15.86
C ALA A 63 14.88 -28.35 17.33
N SER A 64 15.62 -29.18 18.05
CA SER A 64 15.51 -29.41 19.48
C SER A 64 16.17 -28.28 20.28
N SER A 65 15.55 -27.91 21.40
CA SER A 65 16.09 -26.99 22.40
C SER A 65 17.10 -27.67 23.32
N GLY A 66 18.25 -27.03 23.53
CA GLY A 66 19.28 -27.35 24.53
C GLY A 66 20.18 -26.13 24.80
N SER A 67 20.44 -25.84 26.07
CA SER A 67 20.71 -24.54 26.68
C SER A 67 22.17 -24.04 26.75
N THR A 68 22.31 -22.70 26.73
CA THR A 68 23.25 -21.81 27.46
C THR A 68 24.77 -21.91 27.23
N SER A 69 25.35 -20.88 26.58
CA SER A 69 26.44 -20.07 27.17
C SER A 69 26.83 -18.87 26.29
N THR A 70 26.87 -17.69 26.94
CA THR A 70 27.81 -16.58 26.73
C THR A 70 27.94 -15.92 25.35
N GLY A 71 27.41 -14.69 25.28
CA GLY A 71 28.18 -13.50 24.91
C GLY A 71 28.80 -13.42 23.51
N THR A 72 28.41 -12.38 22.78
CA THR A 72 29.11 -11.80 21.61
C THR A 72 28.97 -12.49 20.26
N GLU A 73 27.74 -12.87 19.88
CA GLU A 73 27.43 -13.21 18.47
C GLU A 73 26.45 -12.20 17.81
N ASP A 74 26.12 -11.09 18.50
CA ASP A 74 25.11 -10.10 18.04
C ASP A 74 25.65 -8.97 17.14
N CYS A 75 26.96 -8.91 16.84
CA CYS A 75 27.54 -7.80 16.08
C CYS A 75 27.73 -8.11 14.58
N LEU A 76 27.58 -9.37 14.17
CA LEU A 76 27.83 -9.82 12.80
C LEU A 76 26.57 -10.26 12.07
N ILE A 77 25.39 -9.77 12.47
CA ILE A 77 24.19 -9.85 11.63
C ILE A 77 24.43 -8.95 10.42
N SER A 78 25.11 -9.53 9.43
CA SER A 78 25.14 -9.20 8.02
C SER A 78 24.97 -7.71 7.74
N HIS A 79 26.10 -7.02 7.59
CA HIS A 79 26.21 -5.73 6.89
C HIS A 79 25.86 -5.87 5.38
N ALA A 80 24.96 -6.79 5.01
CA ALA A 80 24.45 -6.91 3.67
C ALA A 80 23.60 -5.68 3.36
N ASN A 81 24.19 -4.77 2.59
CA ASN A 81 23.57 -3.91 1.60
C ASN A 81 22.04 -3.78 1.79
N ASN A 82 21.62 -2.98 2.76
CA ASN A 82 20.21 -2.66 2.92
C ASN A 82 19.82 -1.79 1.72
N THR A 83 19.22 -2.38 0.70
CA THR A 83 18.53 -1.58 -0.32
C THR A 83 17.25 -1.00 0.29
N VAL A 84 16.69 0.02 -0.37
CA VAL A 84 15.37 0.55 0.00
C VAL A 84 14.32 -0.56 0.06
N PHE A 85 14.33 -1.52 -0.87
CA PHE A 85 13.37 -2.63 -0.89
C PHE A 85 13.55 -3.58 0.28
N THR A 86 14.79 -3.88 0.66
CA THR A 86 15.08 -4.68 1.86
C THR A 86 14.57 -3.96 3.12
N ALA A 87 14.75 -2.64 3.20
CA ALA A 87 14.25 -1.86 4.33
C ALA A 87 12.71 -1.85 4.39
N LEU A 88 12.03 -1.63 3.26
CA LEU A 88 10.57 -1.68 3.16
C LEU A 88 10.00 -3.08 3.47
N PHE A 89 10.71 -4.14 3.06
CA PHE A 89 10.34 -5.51 3.39
C PHE A 89 10.43 -5.76 4.90
N LYS A 90 11.55 -5.35 5.53
CA LYS A 90 11.75 -5.46 6.98
C LYS A 90 10.69 -4.68 7.76
N ASN A 91 10.38 -3.46 7.35
CA ASN A 91 9.33 -2.64 7.99
C ASN A 91 7.95 -3.29 7.87
N GLY A 92 7.59 -3.83 6.70
CA GLY A 92 6.34 -4.57 6.55
C GLY A 92 6.27 -5.80 7.45
N ARG A 93 7.39 -6.51 7.67
CA ARG A 93 7.43 -7.63 8.63
C ARG A 93 7.18 -7.19 10.07
N ILE A 94 7.69 -6.04 10.49
CA ILE A 94 7.42 -5.46 11.82
C ILE A 94 5.93 -5.14 11.97
N LEU A 95 5.31 -4.64 10.91
CA LEU A 95 3.90 -4.27 10.89
C LEU A 95 2.95 -5.46 10.70
N GLY A 96 3.47 -6.64 10.33
CA GLY A 96 2.66 -7.81 9.98
C GLY A 96 1.94 -7.67 8.64
N LEU A 97 2.54 -6.94 7.69
CA LEU A 97 1.99 -6.65 6.37
C LEU A 97 2.56 -7.59 5.30
N PRO A 98 1.72 -8.34 4.55
CA PRO A 98 2.18 -9.15 3.43
C PRO A 98 2.67 -8.25 2.28
N CYS A 99 3.76 -8.63 1.62
CA CYS A 99 4.34 -7.85 0.50
C CYS A 99 3.59 -8.06 -0.81
N SER A 100 2.91 -9.19 -0.97
CA SER A 100 2.24 -9.60 -2.21
C SER A 100 0.80 -9.10 -2.35
N SER A 101 0.32 -8.29 -1.40
CA SER A 101 -1.07 -7.85 -1.38
C SER A 101 -1.14 -6.34 -1.21
N GLN A 102 -1.74 -5.67 -2.19
CA GLN A 102 -2.17 -4.28 -2.06
C GLN A 102 -3.58 -4.29 -1.49
N ILE A 103 -3.68 -4.08 -0.17
CA ILE A 103 -4.96 -4.08 0.53
C ILE A 103 -5.28 -2.63 0.88
N SER A 104 -6.47 -2.17 0.48
CA SER A 104 -7.02 -0.93 1.03
C SER A 104 -7.46 -1.19 2.46
N TRP A 105 -6.90 -0.46 3.44
CA TRP A 105 -7.16 -0.70 4.85
C TRP A 105 -7.04 0.56 5.71
N LYS A 106 -7.40 0.43 6.99
CA LYS A 106 -7.05 1.39 8.05
C LYS A 106 -5.97 0.77 8.93
N SER A 107 -4.89 1.52 9.16
CA SER A 107 -3.82 1.05 10.00
C SER A 107 -4.29 1.01 11.46
N ASN A 108 -3.81 0.03 12.22
CA ASN A 108 -4.14 -0.11 13.63
C ASN A 108 -2.89 0.03 14.48
N PHE A 109 -2.99 0.79 15.57
CA PHE A 109 -1.91 0.87 16.54
C PHE A 109 -1.69 -0.50 17.20
N ARG A 110 -0.42 -0.89 17.38
CA ARG A 110 -0.04 -2.10 18.12
C ARG A 110 1.14 -1.79 19.04
N PRO A 111 1.16 -2.34 20.27
CA PRO A 111 2.32 -2.25 21.14
C PRO A 111 3.58 -2.83 20.48
N GLY A 112 4.75 -2.25 20.78
CA GLY A 112 6.04 -2.74 20.31
C GLY A 112 6.44 -2.29 18.88
N ILE A 113 5.59 -1.55 18.17
CA ILE A 113 5.98 -0.93 16.90
C ILE A 113 6.90 0.28 17.17
N PRO A 114 8.07 0.37 16.51
CA PRO A 114 8.96 1.52 16.62
C PRO A 114 8.26 2.83 16.26
N PRO A 115 8.53 3.95 16.96
CA PRO A 115 7.81 5.21 16.76
C PRO A 115 7.69 5.69 15.29
N PRO A 116 8.74 5.61 14.45
CA PRO A 116 8.64 6.07 13.05
C PRO A 116 7.64 5.27 12.18
N LEU A 117 7.34 4.02 12.56
CA LEU A 117 6.38 3.13 11.89
C LEU A 117 5.01 3.11 12.56
N GLN A 118 4.82 3.81 13.68
CA GLN A 118 3.49 3.89 14.28
C GLN A 118 2.53 4.59 13.31
N PRO A 119 1.26 4.16 13.25
CA PRO A 119 0.29 4.77 12.37
C PRO A 119 -0.04 6.18 12.85
N THR A 120 -0.24 7.09 11.90
CA THR A 120 -0.76 8.44 12.20
C THR A 120 -2.27 8.39 12.47
N VAL A 121 -2.81 9.48 13.00
CA VAL A 121 -4.27 9.63 13.16
C VAL A 121 -4.97 9.47 11.81
N LEU A 122 -4.42 10.04 10.74
CA LEU A 122 -5.01 9.99 9.40
C LEU A 122 -5.07 8.56 8.87
N GLN A 123 -4.01 7.77 9.07
CA GLN A 123 -3.96 6.36 8.69
C GLN A 123 -4.93 5.48 9.47
N MET A 124 -5.22 5.83 10.73
CA MET A 124 -6.20 5.12 11.55
C MET A 124 -7.65 5.45 11.16
N THR A 125 -7.90 6.64 10.60
CA THR A 125 -9.26 7.09 10.26
C THR A 125 -9.61 6.90 8.78
N THR A 126 -8.62 6.80 7.89
CA THR A 126 -8.79 6.86 6.44
C THR A 126 -8.37 5.57 5.76
N MET A 127 -9.18 5.07 4.83
CA MET A 127 -8.81 3.91 4.00
C MET A 127 -7.70 4.30 3.04
N HIS A 128 -6.62 3.52 2.99
CA HIS A 128 -5.47 3.76 2.12
C HIS A 128 -4.75 2.46 1.76
N THR A 129 -3.85 2.51 0.79
CA THR A 129 -3.07 1.35 0.34
C THR A 129 -2.02 0.96 1.38
N SER A 130 -2.06 -0.27 1.88
CA SER A 130 -1.22 -0.72 3.01
C SER A 130 0.29 -0.69 2.75
N TRP A 131 0.73 -0.55 1.49
CA TRP A 131 2.15 -0.54 1.17
C TRP A 131 2.85 0.74 1.64
N ILE A 132 2.14 1.88 1.74
CA ILE A 132 2.71 3.16 2.19
C ILE A 132 3.17 3.08 3.66
N ASP A 133 2.52 2.23 4.47
CA ASP A 133 2.83 2.03 5.89
C ASP A 133 4.26 1.53 6.12
N ARG A 134 4.90 0.95 5.10
CA ARG A 134 6.26 0.41 5.16
C ARG A 134 7.33 1.51 5.26
N PHE A 135 6.98 2.75 4.93
CA PHE A 135 7.93 3.86 4.97
C PHE A 135 7.99 4.49 6.37
N PRO A 136 9.20 4.75 6.91
CA PRO A 136 9.36 5.32 8.24
C PRO A 136 9.17 6.85 8.29
N PHE A 137 8.29 7.39 7.44
CA PHE A 137 8.09 8.82 7.27
C PHE A 137 6.61 9.17 7.45
N PRO A 138 6.17 9.52 8.67
CA PRO A 138 4.76 9.83 8.95
C PRO A 138 4.17 10.89 8.02
N HIS A 139 4.89 11.99 7.78
CA HIS A 139 4.43 13.07 6.90
C HIS A 139 4.21 12.61 5.46
N MET A 140 5.16 11.83 4.91
CA MET A 140 5.04 11.30 3.56
C MET A 140 3.84 10.36 3.41
N ARG A 141 3.63 9.48 4.39
CA ARG A 141 2.46 8.59 4.41
C ARG A 141 1.15 9.38 4.42
N ASP A 142 1.06 10.40 5.26
CA ASP A 142 -0.12 11.26 5.32
C ASP A 142 -0.33 12.05 4.02
N ASN A 143 0.73 12.52 3.38
CA ASN A 143 0.65 13.24 2.11
C ASN A 143 0.21 12.32 0.96
N PHE A 144 0.64 11.06 0.93
CA PHE A 144 0.08 10.05 0.01
C PHE A 144 -1.43 9.89 0.17
N ILE A 145 -1.90 9.81 1.41
CA ILE A 145 -3.34 9.65 1.68
C ILE A 145 -4.11 10.90 1.24
N LYS A 146 -3.61 12.10 1.55
CA LYS A 146 -4.29 13.36 1.20
C LYS A 146 -4.34 13.60 -0.31
N LEU A 147 -3.30 13.17 -1.02
CA LEU A 147 -3.12 13.44 -2.45
C LEU A 147 -3.42 12.22 -3.31
N SER A 148 -4.08 11.18 -2.77
CA SER A 148 -4.33 9.91 -3.47
C SER A 148 -5.14 10.05 -4.76
N ALA A 149 -5.89 11.14 -4.93
CA ALA A 149 -6.65 11.43 -6.14
C ALA A 149 -5.81 12.11 -7.25
N ILE A 150 -4.59 12.56 -6.92
CA ILE A 150 -3.73 13.37 -7.79
C ILE A 150 -2.42 12.64 -8.10
N ILE A 151 -1.88 11.91 -7.12
CA ILE A 151 -0.64 11.14 -7.28
C ILE A 151 -0.93 9.86 -8.05
N ASP A 152 -0.11 9.59 -9.06
CA ASP A 152 -0.01 8.26 -9.67
C ASP A 152 0.90 7.37 -8.81
N GLU A 153 0.28 6.42 -8.09
CA GLU A 153 1.00 5.47 -7.24
C GLU A 153 1.94 4.57 -8.04
N GLU A 154 1.57 4.18 -9.26
CA GLU A 154 2.39 3.33 -10.12
C GLU A 154 3.59 4.10 -10.65
N GLU A 155 3.44 5.38 -10.97
CA GLU A 155 4.57 6.24 -11.36
C GLU A 155 5.57 6.44 -10.21
N PHE A 156 5.06 6.58 -8.98
CA PHE A 156 5.93 6.64 -7.80
C PHE A 156 6.70 5.34 -7.60
N LEU A 157 5.99 4.20 -7.64
CA LEU A 157 6.60 2.89 -7.51
C LEU A 157 7.61 2.63 -8.63
N GLN A 158 7.29 2.95 -9.88
CA GLN A 158 8.22 2.86 -10.99
C GLN A 158 9.50 3.67 -10.72
N THR A 159 9.36 4.92 -10.29
CA THR A 159 10.54 5.75 -9.95
C THR A 159 11.32 5.12 -8.78
N LEU A 160 10.63 4.57 -7.78
CA LEU A 160 11.24 3.88 -6.65
C LEU A 160 12.06 2.66 -7.09
N PHE A 161 11.55 1.87 -8.05
CA PHE A 161 12.14 0.64 -8.59
C PHE A 161 13.25 0.86 -9.62
N ASP A 162 13.03 1.76 -10.58
CA ASP A 162 13.88 1.91 -11.75
C ASP A 162 15.07 2.84 -11.51
N THR A 163 15.01 3.67 -10.46
CA THR A 163 16.04 4.67 -10.16
C THR A 163 16.69 4.42 -8.80
N HIS A 164 17.84 5.07 -8.60
CA HIS A 164 18.45 5.12 -7.28
C HIS A 164 17.63 6.10 -6.40
N SER A 165 16.64 5.59 -5.68
CA SER A 165 15.68 6.39 -4.91
C SER A 165 16.19 6.77 -3.52
N PHE A 166 16.64 5.77 -2.74
CA PHE A 166 17.22 5.96 -1.42
C PHE A 166 18.50 5.15 -1.25
N THR A 167 19.48 5.75 -0.59
CA THR A 167 20.61 5.05 0.02
C THR A 167 20.30 4.80 1.48
N ILE A 168 20.39 3.54 1.93
CA ILE A 168 20.28 3.20 3.34
C ILE A 168 21.68 3.20 3.96
N VAL A 169 21.87 3.99 5.01
CA VAL A 169 23.15 4.10 5.73
C VAL A 169 23.46 2.75 6.39
N PRO A 170 24.63 2.14 6.14
CA PRO A 170 25.02 0.89 6.77
C PRO A 170 24.96 0.96 8.31
N GLY A 171 24.46 -0.11 8.93
CA GLY A 171 24.31 -0.18 10.39
C GLY A 171 23.06 0.50 10.96
N THR A 172 22.27 1.22 10.15
CA THR A 172 21.01 1.80 10.60
C THR A 172 19.85 0.80 10.57
N MET A 173 18.85 1.05 11.42
CA MET A 173 17.62 0.27 11.43
C MET A 173 16.74 0.64 10.25
N SER A 174 15.99 -0.32 9.69
CA SER A 174 15.14 -0.06 8.52
C SER A 174 14.03 0.96 8.78
N TRP A 175 13.65 1.14 10.05
CA TRP A 175 12.66 2.12 10.48
C TRP A 175 13.26 3.45 10.97
N ASP A 176 14.59 3.59 11.02
CA ASP A 176 15.21 4.86 11.45
C ASP A 176 15.24 5.83 10.27
N PRO A 177 14.45 6.92 10.28
CA PRO A 177 14.40 7.86 9.16
C PRO A 177 15.76 8.54 8.90
N ASN A 178 16.64 8.66 9.89
CA ASN A 178 17.97 9.24 9.70
C ASN A 178 18.90 8.33 8.89
N GLY A 179 18.57 7.04 8.81
CA GLY A 179 19.28 6.07 7.99
C GLY A 179 18.92 6.10 6.52
N TRP A 180 17.97 6.93 6.10
CA TRP A 180 17.46 6.97 4.73
C TRP A 180 17.89 8.28 4.05
N ILE A 181 18.80 8.18 3.10
CA ILE A 181 19.26 9.32 2.29
C ILE A 181 18.55 9.28 0.95
N MET A 182 17.66 10.23 0.71
CA MET A 182 16.96 10.37 -0.56
C MET A 182 17.92 10.89 -1.64
N SER A 183 17.88 10.30 -2.83
CA SER A 183 18.67 10.80 -3.96
C SER A 183 18.10 12.12 -4.48
N LYS A 184 18.95 12.89 -5.16
CA LYS A 184 18.53 14.14 -5.79
C LYS A 184 17.45 13.92 -6.86
N GLU A 185 17.63 12.93 -7.73
CA GLU A 185 16.69 12.63 -8.82
C GLU A 185 15.32 12.25 -8.29
N PHE A 186 15.26 11.45 -7.22
CA PHE A 186 14.01 11.09 -6.57
C PHE A 186 13.38 12.28 -5.84
N ALA A 187 14.19 13.08 -5.14
CA ALA A 187 13.73 14.26 -4.43
C ALA A 187 13.17 15.35 -5.37
N ASP A 188 13.76 15.53 -6.54
CA ASP A 188 13.31 16.53 -7.51
C ASP A 188 11.88 16.23 -8.00
N LYS A 189 11.48 14.94 -8.04
CA LYS A 189 10.13 14.51 -8.43
C LYS A 189 9.17 14.32 -7.26
N TRP A 190 9.61 13.64 -6.20
CA TRP A 190 8.74 13.17 -5.11
C TRP A 190 9.04 13.79 -3.74
N GLY A 191 10.07 14.63 -3.65
CA GLY A 191 10.52 15.22 -2.38
C GLY A 191 9.48 16.10 -1.70
N TYR A 192 8.55 16.69 -2.45
CA TYR A 192 7.45 17.49 -1.90
C TYR A 192 6.53 16.68 -0.97
N LEU A 193 6.51 15.35 -1.08
CA LEU A 193 5.72 14.51 -0.19
C LEU A 193 6.28 14.48 1.24
N PHE A 194 7.55 14.83 1.44
CA PHE A 194 8.23 14.68 2.73
C PHE A 194 8.14 15.93 3.62
N TYR A 195 7.44 16.98 3.18
CA TYR A 195 7.32 18.27 3.88
C TYR A 195 5.86 18.71 4.06
#